data_AF-A0A7X4ETJ7-F1
#
_entry.id   AF-A0A7X4ETJ7-F1
#
_cell.length_a   1.000
_cell.length_b   1.000
_cell.length_c   1.000
_cell.angle_alpha   90.00
_cell.angle_beta   90.00
_cell.angle_gamma   90.00
#
_symmetry.space_group_name_H-M   'P 1'
#
loop_
_entity.id
_entity.type
_entity.pdbx_description
1 polymer ?
#
loop_
_entity_poly.entity_id
_entity_poly.type
_entity_poly.pdbx_seq_one_letter_code
_entity_poly.pdbx_strand_id
1 'polypeptide(L)' 'MGLEFYDLTHPWGLGQPCWPYFADVEIVRLHNMSKSGVLTQKITTVMHSGTHIDAPGHVVPG' A
#
# COMPACT_ATOMS: atom_id res chain seq x y z
N MET A 1 18.12 24.52 18.52
CA MET A 1 17.78 23.25 17.84
C MET A 1 16.32 23.35 17.43
N GLY A 2 15.99 23.02 16.18
CA GLY A 2 14.65 23.16 15.60
C GLY A 2 13.87 21.85 15.62
N LEU A 3 12.71 21.83 14.95
CA LEU A 3 11.90 20.63 14.77
C LEU A 3 12.57 19.69 13.73
N GLU A 4 12.59 18.40 14.04
CA GLU A 4 13.07 17.34 13.15
C GLU A 4 11.94 16.36 12.85
N PHE A 5 11.94 15.82 11.62
CA PHE A 5 10.96 14.85 11.16
C PHE A 5 11.65 13.55 10.80
N TYR A 6 10.99 12.44 11.13
CA TYR A 6 11.46 11.09 10.87
C TYR A 6 10.35 10.31 10.16
N ASP A 7 10.70 9.54 9.14
CA ASP A 7 9.78 8.63 8.47
C ASP A 7 9.77 7.28 9.20
N LEU A 8 8.58 6.82 9.57
CA LEU A 8 8.34 5.56 10.26
C LEU A 8 7.65 4.52 9.34
N THR A 9 7.63 4.78 8.04
CA THR A 9 6.96 3.95 7.03
C THR A 9 7.96 3.02 6.34
N HIS A 10 7.59 1.75 6.16
CA HIS A 10 8.38 0.84 5.32
C HIS A 10 8.05 1.05 3.83
N PRO A 11 8.97 0.68 2.92
CA PRO A 11 8.61 0.51 1.51
C PRO A 11 7.38 -0.39 1.36
N TRP A 12 6.52 -0.07 0.40
CA TRP A 12 5.23 -0.74 0.20
C TRP A 12 5.06 -1.18 -1.26
N GLY A 13 4.43 -2.34 -1.47
CA GLY A 13 4.10 -2.86 -2.80
C GLY A 13 4.26 -4.38 -2.89
N LEU A 14 4.20 -4.88 -4.13
CA LEU A 14 4.35 -6.30 -4.44
C LEU A 14 5.67 -6.87 -3.90
N GLY A 15 5.59 -8.01 -3.21
CA GLY A 15 6.74 -8.71 -2.64
C GLY A 15 7.18 -8.19 -1.28
N GLN A 16 6.53 -7.16 -0.73
CA GLN A 16 6.73 -6.82 0.67
C GLN A 16 6.04 -7.86 1.56
N PRO A 17 6.64 -8.25 2.71
CA PRO A 17 6.01 -9.19 3.62
C PRO A 17 4.61 -8.75 4.02
N CYS A 18 3.64 -9.64 3.86
CA CYS A 18 2.26 -9.43 4.26
C CYS A 18 1.79 -10.58 5.17
N TRP A 19 0.62 -10.43 5.77
CA TRP A 19 0.05 -11.49 6.61
C TRP A 19 -0.13 -12.79 5.80
N PRO A 20 0.23 -13.98 6.31
CA PRO A 20 0.28 -15.22 5.52
C PRO A 20 -1.03 -15.65 4.83
N TYR A 21 -2.16 -15.07 5.22
CA TYR A 21 -3.49 -15.38 4.67
C TYR A 21 -3.98 -14.34 3.65
N PHE A 22 -3.27 -13.24 3.45
CA PHE A 22 -3.64 -12.23 2.47
C PHE A 22 -2.96 -12.49 1.13
N ALA A 23 -3.66 -12.16 0.06
CA ALA A 23 -3.01 -12.00 -1.22
C ALA A 23 -2.03 -10.81 -1.12
N ASP A 24 -0.89 -10.94 -1.78
CA ASP A 24 0.06 -9.85 -1.92
C ASP A 24 -0.57 -8.67 -2.71
N VAL A 25 0.03 -7.50 -2.61
CA VAL A 25 -0.37 -6.30 -3.34
C VAL A 25 -0.28 -6.55 -4.83
N GLU A 26 -1.38 -6.38 -5.55
CA GLU A 26 -1.41 -6.48 -7.01
C GLU A 26 -1.33 -5.07 -7.63
N ILE A 27 -0.37 -4.88 -8.54
CA ILE A 27 -0.23 -3.63 -9.29
C ILE A 27 -0.27 -3.94 -10.78
N VAL A 28 -1.42 -3.66 -11.41
CA VAL A 28 -1.62 -3.89 -12.84
C VAL A 28 -1.44 -2.58 -13.59
N ARG A 29 -0.56 -2.57 -14.59
CA ARG A 29 -0.35 -1.41 -15.45
C ARG A 29 -1.40 -1.38 -16.57
N LEU A 30 -2.16 -0.29 -16.64
CA LEU A 30 -3.18 -0.06 -17.66
C LEU A 30 -2.64 0.76 -18.85
N HIS A 31 -1.82 1.78 -18.55
CA HIS A 31 -1.14 2.59 -19.56
C HIS A 31 0.37 2.59 -19.31
N ASN A 32 1.14 2.59 -20.40
CA ASN A 32 2.59 2.70 -20.37
C ASN A 32 3.02 4.05 -20.92
N MET A 33 4.02 4.68 -20.29
CA MET A 33 4.60 5.95 -20.76
C MET A 33 5.00 5.90 -22.23
N SER A 34 5.64 4.80 -22.66
CA SER A 34 6.15 4.64 -24.03
C SER A 34 5.06 4.64 -25.11
N LYS A 35 3.83 4.23 -24.78
CA LYS A 35 2.72 4.14 -25.73
C LYS A 35 1.72 5.28 -25.57
N SER A 36 1.36 5.60 -24.34
CA SER A 36 0.24 6.50 -24.01
C SER A 36 0.70 7.88 -23.54
N GLY A 37 2.01 8.09 -23.34
CA GLY A 37 2.55 9.32 -22.74
C GLY A 37 2.25 9.46 -21.24
N VAL A 38 1.54 8.49 -20.63
CA VAL A 38 1.17 8.46 -19.22
C VAL A 38 1.31 7.06 -18.64
N LEU A 39 1.59 7.00 -17.33
CA LEU A 39 1.58 5.78 -16.54
C LEU A 39 0.27 5.74 -15.73
N THR A 40 -0.51 4.68 -15.92
CA THR A 40 -1.71 4.42 -15.11
C THR A 40 -1.62 3.01 -14.55
N GLN A 41 -1.86 2.86 -13.26
CA GLN A 41 -1.85 1.57 -12.58
C GLN A 41 -3.15 1.39 -11.80
N LYS A 42 -3.71 0.19 -11.86
CA LYS A 42 -4.73 -0.28 -10.94
C LYS A 42 -4.03 -1.02 -9.81
N ILE A 43 -4.36 -0.65 -8.58
CA ILE A 43 -3.80 -1.25 -7.38
C ILE A 43 -4.92 -2.00 -6.66
N THR A 44 -4.66 -3.25 -6.29
CA THR A 44 -5.53 -4.06 -5.42
C THR A 44 -4.74 -4.41 -4.17
N THR A 45 -5.24 -4.03 -2.99
CA THR A 45 -4.59 -4.30 -1.70
C THR A 45 -5.64 -4.48 -0.61
N VAL A 46 -5.26 -5.17 0.47
CA VAL A 46 -5.98 -5.11 1.76
C VAL A 46 -5.59 -3.83 2.51
N MET A 47 -6.44 -3.39 3.44
CA MET A 47 -6.15 -2.24 4.30
C MET A 47 -4.99 -2.50 5.28
N HIS A 48 -4.76 -3.76 5.65
CA HIS A 48 -3.71 -4.20 6.59
C HIS A 48 -2.41 -4.57 5.86
N SER A 49 -1.96 -3.74 4.91
CA SER A 49 -0.75 -3.97 4.12
C SER A 49 0.32 -2.93 4.42
N GLY A 50 1.54 -3.36 4.76
CA GLY A 50 2.65 -2.48 5.17
C GLY A 50 2.37 -1.71 6.47
N THR A 51 2.98 -0.53 6.62
CA THR A 51 2.66 0.39 7.71
C THR A 51 1.25 0.96 7.52
N HIS A 52 0.33 0.68 8.45
CA HIS A 52 -1.09 1.04 8.34
C HIS A 52 -1.68 1.45 9.71
N ILE A 53 -2.98 1.81 9.72
CA ILE A 53 -3.74 2.17 10.91
C ILE A 53 -5.06 1.40 10.91
N ASP A 54 -5.40 0.80 12.05
CA ASP A 54 -6.67 0.11 12.24
C ASP A 54 -7.74 1.06 12.77
N ALA A 55 -8.89 1.08 12.09
CA ALA A 55 -10.08 1.75 12.60
C ALA A 55 -10.76 0.90 13.70
N PRO A 56 -11.52 1.48 14.65
CA PRO A 56 -12.19 0.71 15.70
C PRO A 56 -13.06 -0.44 15.17
N GLY A 57 -13.77 -0.22 14.06
CA GLY A 57 -14.60 -1.24 13.40
C GLY A 57 -13.83 -2.44 12.82
N HIS A 58 -12.49 -2.43 12.87
CA HIS A 58 -11.68 -3.61 12.54
C HIS A 58 -11.89 -4.74 13.56
N VAL A 59 -12.02 -4.40 14.84
CA VAL A 59 -12.10 -5.37 15.95
C VAL A 59 -13.34 -5.21 16.83
N VAL A 60 -14.01 -4.06 16.77
CA VAL A 60 -15.22 -3.79 17.55
C VAL A 60 -16.46 -4.07 16.68
N PRO A 61 -17.31 -5.03 17.07
CA PRO A 61 -18.57 -5.28 16.37
C PRO A 61 -19.55 -4.11 16.53
N GLY A 62 -20.36 -3.87 15.50
CA GLY A 62 -21.43 -2.86 15.48
C GLY A 62 -22.71 -3.36 16.15
#